data_AF-B9M803-F1
#
_entry.id   AF-B9M803-F1
#
_cell.length_a   1.000
_cell.length_b   1.000
_cell.length_c   1.000
_cell.angle_alpha   90.00
_cell.angle_beta   90.00
_cell.angle_gamma   90.00
#
_symmetry.space_group_name_H-M   'P 1'
#
loop_
_entity.id
_entity.type
_entity.pdbx_description
1 polymer ?
#
loop_
_entity_poly.entity_id
_entity_poly.type
_entity_poly.pdbx_seq_one_letter_code
_entity_poly.pdbx_strand_id
1 'polypeptide(L)'
;MKNIAKDIVITGMAAISAAGVGLDPLVTALGEGKSLLKPIPADIAGSEGYLWGKADAFKGGDFMPPLKARKFDRCSLFAVVGAGMALKDAGIDRGTIDAGRIGIVLGCGFGGIANSEEFLRGYFCSGAEGLSPMLFPNTVPNAPASNASIENGLKGPNVTFVQRFCSAESAFMMACRFLQEGRAEIILTGGVDELTTAMVRGFKAAGQLRRHGAGFGEGAGILVLERGDHARGRNAVIKGHVGEVRTIGRLIPGLEAEGADRLLSGVKDIKLAGLSGTAVAEKTLMERLPAVERLETGNIIGRALGMGGLAMAALVLSLPQEAAGLHVAASPEGPYYAIELSGGSPV
;
A
#
# COMPACT_ATOMS: atom_id res chain seq x y z
N MET A 1 -1.05 10.08 -32.90
CA MET A 1 0.22 9.64 -32.29
C MET A 1 -0.12 8.95 -30.97
N LYS A 2 0.24 7.66 -30.78
CA LYS A 2 0.06 7.00 -29.48
C LYS A 2 0.83 7.81 -28.44
N ASN A 3 0.17 8.20 -27.36
CA ASN A 3 0.78 9.00 -26.30
C ASN A 3 1.74 8.08 -25.51
N ILE A 4 2.95 7.87 -26.04
CA ILE A 4 3.98 6.98 -25.46
C ILE A 4 4.33 7.41 -24.02
N ALA A 5 4.10 8.68 -23.67
CA ALA A 5 4.22 9.20 -22.32
C ALA A 5 3.12 8.72 -21.35
N LYS A 6 2.13 7.93 -21.77
CA LYS A 6 1.05 7.39 -20.90
C LYS A 6 1.05 5.86 -20.76
N ASP A 7 1.93 5.12 -21.45
CA ASP A 7 1.93 3.64 -21.38
C ASP A 7 2.75 3.15 -20.17
N ILE A 8 2.10 3.06 -19.01
CA ILE A 8 2.65 2.47 -17.78
C ILE A 8 1.97 1.13 -17.53
N VAL A 9 2.77 0.13 -17.20
CA VAL A 9 2.32 -1.23 -16.92
C VAL A 9 2.77 -1.68 -15.54
N ILE A 10 2.06 -2.69 -15.01
CA ILE A 10 2.43 -3.40 -13.79
C ILE A 10 3.09 -4.71 -14.23
N THR A 11 4.34 -4.92 -13.84
CA THR A 11 5.10 -6.15 -14.20
C THR A 11 5.31 -7.09 -13.02
N GLY A 12 5.22 -6.59 -11.78
CA GLY A 12 5.34 -7.42 -10.58
C GLY A 12 4.52 -6.89 -9.42
N MET A 13 4.14 -7.77 -8.51
CA MET A 13 3.40 -7.45 -7.29
C MET A 13 3.87 -8.30 -6.12
N ALA A 14 3.69 -7.79 -4.90
CA ALA A 14 3.87 -8.55 -3.67
C ALA A 14 2.84 -8.13 -2.63
N ALA A 15 2.46 -9.11 -1.79
CA ALA A 15 1.53 -8.91 -0.69
C ALA A 15 2.06 -9.56 0.58
N ILE A 16 2.03 -8.83 1.67
CA ILE A 16 2.19 -9.30 3.05
C ILE A 16 0.99 -8.75 3.81
N SER A 17 0.17 -9.62 4.40
CA SER A 17 -1.07 -9.21 5.07
C SER A 17 -1.53 -10.24 6.10
N ALA A 18 -2.71 -10.03 6.68
CA ALA A 18 -3.39 -11.05 7.50
C ALA A 18 -3.68 -12.36 6.75
N ALA A 19 -3.75 -12.33 5.41
CA ALA A 19 -3.89 -13.53 4.59
C ALA A 19 -2.62 -14.39 4.53
N GLY A 20 -1.44 -13.79 4.73
CA GLY A 20 -0.16 -14.47 4.64
C GLY A 20 0.89 -13.67 3.89
N VAL A 21 1.94 -14.37 3.47
CA VAL A 21 3.07 -13.81 2.71
C VAL A 21 3.02 -14.38 1.29
N GLY A 22 2.88 -13.51 0.28
CA GLY A 22 2.75 -13.88 -1.13
C GLY A 22 1.41 -13.50 -1.72
N LEU A 23 1.29 -13.65 -3.05
CA LEU A 23 0.05 -13.38 -3.77
C LEU A 23 -0.98 -14.52 -3.60
N ASP A 24 -0.56 -15.78 -3.56
CA ASP A 24 -1.48 -16.92 -3.47
C ASP A 24 -2.37 -16.89 -2.21
N PRO A 25 -1.85 -16.59 -0.99
CA PRO A 25 -2.70 -16.46 0.17
C PRO A 25 -3.70 -15.31 0.04
N LEU A 26 -3.29 -14.20 -0.59
CA LEU A 26 -4.20 -13.09 -0.88
C LEU A 26 -5.30 -13.52 -1.85
N VAL A 27 -4.96 -14.12 -3.00
CA VAL A 27 -5.93 -14.61 -3.99
C VAL A 27 -6.92 -15.59 -3.36
N THR A 28 -6.43 -16.52 -2.55
CA THR A 28 -7.27 -17.48 -1.82
C THR A 28 -8.26 -16.75 -0.90
N ALA A 29 -7.78 -15.79 -0.10
CA ALA A 29 -8.63 -15.03 0.80
C ALA A 29 -9.68 -14.18 0.06
N LEU A 30 -9.34 -13.61 -1.10
CA LEU A 30 -10.28 -12.87 -1.94
C LEU A 30 -11.37 -13.80 -2.51
N GLY A 31 -11.00 -14.98 -3.00
CA GLY A 31 -11.93 -15.96 -3.55
C GLY A 31 -12.89 -16.54 -2.50
N GLU A 32 -12.43 -16.71 -1.26
CA GLU A 32 -13.29 -17.16 -0.16
C GLU A 32 -14.21 -16.07 0.39
N GLY A 33 -13.81 -14.80 0.31
CA GLY A 33 -14.57 -13.66 0.80
C GLY A 33 -14.79 -13.63 2.32
N LYS A 34 -14.08 -14.48 3.09
CA LYS A 34 -14.21 -14.56 4.55
C LYS A 34 -13.26 -13.61 5.24
N SER A 35 -13.75 -12.94 6.29
CA SER A 35 -12.93 -12.10 7.16
C SER A 35 -11.84 -12.91 7.86
N LEU A 36 -10.59 -12.50 7.72
CA LEU A 36 -9.42 -13.02 8.45
C LEU A 36 -9.06 -12.16 9.67
N LEU A 37 -9.90 -11.17 9.97
CA LEU A 37 -9.74 -10.31 11.12
C LEU A 37 -9.95 -11.09 12.41
N LYS A 38 -9.11 -10.81 13.40
CA LYS A 38 -9.16 -11.44 14.72
C LYS A 38 -9.64 -10.43 15.77
N PRO A 39 -10.33 -10.88 16.83
CA PRO A 39 -10.66 -10.02 17.96
C PRO A 39 -9.41 -9.39 18.56
N ILE A 40 -9.50 -8.11 18.89
CA ILE A 40 -8.49 -7.42 19.68
C ILE A 40 -8.71 -7.79 21.15
N PRO A 41 -7.66 -8.18 21.90
CA PRO A 41 -7.75 -8.47 23.33
C PRO A 41 -8.41 -7.33 24.14
N ALA A 42 -9.21 -7.71 25.14
CA ALA A 42 -10.02 -6.76 25.92
C ALA A 42 -9.17 -5.79 26.76
N ASP A 43 -7.97 -6.19 27.18
CA ASP A 43 -6.98 -5.35 27.86
C ASP A 43 -6.32 -4.31 26.93
N ILE A 44 -6.50 -4.46 25.62
CA ILE A 44 -6.02 -3.52 24.59
C ILE A 44 -7.15 -2.60 24.16
N ALA A 45 -8.31 -3.16 23.80
CA ALA A 45 -9.38 -2.41 23.14
C ALA A 45 -10.75 -2.48 23.83
N GLY A 46 -10.86 -3.06 25.03
CA GLY A 46 -12.11 -3.24 25.78
C GLY A 46 -13.01 -4.34 25.24
N SER A 47 -14.23 -4.41 25.77
CA SER A 47 -15.20 -5.48 25.48
C SER A 47 -16.11 -5.20 24.27
N GLU A 48 -15.86 -4.12 23.52
CA GLU A 48 -16.72 -3.72 22.39
C GLU A 48 -16.53 -4.58 21.12
N GLY A 49 -15.64 -5.58 21.14
CA GLY A 49 -15.51 -6.56 20.06
C GLY A 49 -14.78 -6.06 18.80
N TYR A 50 -13.88 -5.07 18.94
CA TYR A 50 -13.08 -4.59 17.81
C TYR A 50 -12.18 -5.69 17.23
N LEU A 51 -11.91 -5.62 15.93
CA LEU A 51 -11.09 -6.59 15.20
C LEU A 51 -9.82 -5.96 14.63
N TRP A 52 -8.81 -6.78 14.33
CA TRP A 52 -7.61 -6.37 13.60
C TRP A 52 -7.11 -7.43 12.62
N GLY A 53 -6.40 -7.00 11.58
CA GLY A 53 -5.74 -7.86 10.59
C GLY A 53 -4.23 -7.83 10.78
N LYS A 54 -3.70 -8.65 11.70
CA LYS A 54 -2.25 -8.78 11.89
C LYS A 54 -1.63 -9.73 10.88
N ALA A 55 -0.48 -9.35 10.32
CA ALA A 55 0.32 -10.22 9.45
C ALA A 55 1.15 -11.21 10.30
N ASP A 56 0.47 -12.09 11.04
CA ASP A 56 1.08 -12.99 12.03
C ASP A 56 1.99 -14.06 11.40
N ALA A 57 1.67 -14.46 10.17
CA ALA A 57 2.42 -15.44 9.39
C ALA A 57 3.79 -14.90 8.93
N PHE A 58 3.98 -13.58 8.90
CA PHE A 58 5.25 -12.98 8.50
C PHE A 58 6.27 -13.03 9.64
N LYS A 59 7.41 -13.69 9.40
CA LYS A 59 8.60 -13.65 10.27
C LYS A 59 9.80 -13.16 9.45
N GLY A 60 10.44 -12.08 9.89
CA GLY A 60 11.62 -11.55 9.19
C GLY A 60 12.79 -12.54 9.10
N GLY A 61 12.90 -13.45 10.07
CA GLY A 61 13.92 -14.50 10.09
C GLY A 61 13.82 -15.53 8.94
N ASP A 62 12.67 -15.62 8.29
CA ASP A 62 12.46 -16.54 7.15
C ASP A 62 13.11 -15.98 5.85
N PHE A 63 13.41 -14.68 5.82
CA PHE A 63 13.89 -13.98 4.63
C PHE A 63 15.32 -13.43 4.77
N MET A 64 15.81 -13.29 5.99
CA MET A 64 17.17 -12.79 6.25
C MET A 64 17.71 -13.29 7.59
N PRO A 65 19.05 -13.31 7.77
CA PRO A 65 19.65 -13.74 9.02
C PRO A 65 19.10 -12.96 10.23
N PRO A 66 18.83 -13.61 11.39
CA PRO A 66 18.19 -12.96 12.54
C PRO A 66 18.90 -11.70 13.04
N LEU A 67 20.25 -11.67 13.02
CA LEU A 67 21.04 -10.51 13.42
C LEU A 67 20.83 -9.31 12.48
N LYS A 68 20.54 -9.56 11.21
CA LYS A 68 20.23 -8.53 10.23
C LYS A 68 18.78 -8.06 10.40
N ALA A 69 17.84 -8.99 10.56
CA ALA A 69 16.42 -8.68 10.79
C ALA A 69 16.20 -7.73 11.98
N ARG A 70 16.96 -7.91 13.07
CA ARG A 70 16.90 -7.07 14.28
C ARG A 70 17.25 -5.60 14.07
N LYS A 71 17.85 -5.22 12.94
CA LYS A 71 18.21 -3.83 12.64
C LYS A 71 17.04 -3.00 12.11
N PHE A 72 15.96 -3.67 11.68
CA PHE A 72 14.82 -3.06 11.03
C PHE A 72 13.62 -3.02 11.98
N ASP A 73 12.81 -1.96 11.91
CA ASP A 73 11.44 -2.02 12.43
C ASP A 73 10.55 -2.92 11.56
N ARG A 74 9.33 -3.18 12.03
CA ARG A 74 8.37 -4.07 11.35
C ARG A 74 7.95 -3.55 9.97
N CYS A 75 7.73 -2.25 9.81
CA CYS A 75 7.44 -1.67 8.49
C CYS A 75 8.64 -1.84 7.55
N SER A 76 9.85 -1.59 8.03
CA SER A 76 11.06 -1.78 7.23
C SER A 76 11.24 -3.24 6.81
N LEU A 77 10.96 -4.22 7.68
CA LEU A 77 10.98 -5.64 7.31
C LEU A 77 9.95 -5.96 6.21
N PHE A 78 8.72 -5.46 6.34
CA PHE A 78 7.70 -5.65 5.31
C PHE A 78 8.12 -5.03 3.97
N ALA A 79 8.65 -3.80 3.99
CA ALA A 79 9.07 -3.11 2.78
C ALA A 79 10.27 -3.79 2.11
N VAL A 80 11.29 -4.19 2.87
CA VAL A 80 12.48 -4.88 2.35
C VAL A 80 12.10 -6.20 1.67
N VAL A 81 11.32 -7.03 2.37
CA VAL A 81 10.91 -8.34 1.86
C VAL A 81 9.93 -8.19 0.71
N GLY A 82 8.92 -7.33 0.85
CA GLY A 82 7.92 -7.07 -0.18
C GLY A 82 8.53 -6.52 -1.47
N ALA A 83 9.50 -5.60 -1.37
CA ALA A 83 10.23 -5.09 -2.54
C ALA A 83 11.00 -6.20 -3.28
N GLY A 84 11.70 -7.07 -2.54
CA GLY A 84 12.40 -8.21 -3.12
C GLY A 84 11.46 -9.20 -3.79
N MET A 85 10.32 -9.49 -3.16
CA MET A 85 9.27 -10.35 -3.73
C MET A 85 8.68 -9.76 -5.02
N ALA A 86 8.39 -8.46 -5.03
CA ALA A 86 7.79 -7.80 -6.19
C ALA A 86 8.77 -7.72 -7.38
N LEU A 87 10.05 -7.47 -7.12
CA LEU A 87 11.11 -7.53 -8.14
C LEU A 87 11.26 -8.92 -8.74
N LYS A 88 11.25 -9.96 -7.89
CA LYS A 88 11.29 -11.35 -8.34
C LYS A 88 10.07 -11.69 -9.19
N ASP A 89 8.88 -11.28 -8.77
CA ASP A 89 7.63 -11.47 -9.51
C ASP A 89 7.64 -10.74 -10.87
N ALA A 90 8.37 -9.61 -10.97
CA ALA A 90 8.60 -8.89 -12.23
C ALA A 90 9.69 -9.51 -13.12
N GLY A 91 10.37 -10.58 -12.68
CA GLY A 91 11.50 -11.17 -13.38
C GLY A 91 12.72 -10.25 -13.45
N ILE A 92 12.96 -9.44 -12.41
CA ILE A 92 14.10 -8.53 -12.32
C ILE A 92 15.11 -9.08 -11.31
N ASP A 93 16.23 -9.57 -11.83
CA ASP A 93 17.37 -10.00 -11.03
C ASP A 93 18.37 -8.85 -10.81
N ARG A 94 19.11 -8.92 -9.71
CA ARG A 94 20.13 -7.91 -9.36
C ARG A 94 21.19 -7.82 -10.47
N GLY A 95 21.45 -6.59 -10.92
CA GLY A 95 22.48 -6.30 -11.93
C GLY A 95 22.03 -6.50 -13.39
N THR A 96 20.81 -6.99 -13.64
CA THR A 96 20.28 -7.11 -15.02
C THR A 96 19.87 -5.76 -15.61
N ILE A 97 19.53 -4.81 -14.74
CA ILE A 97 19.09 -3.45 -15.08
C ILE A 97 19.95 -2.48 -14.27
N ASP A 98 20.27 -1.33 -14.86
CA ASP A 98 20.97 -0.25 -14.15
C ASP A 98 20.17 0.15 -12.89
N ALA A 99 20.77 -0.05 -11.72
CA ALA A 99 20.20 0.29 -10.44
C ALA A 99 19.78 1.76 -10.33
N GLY A 100 20.45 2.67 -11.07
CA GLY A 100 20.08 4.09 -11.15
C GLY A 100 18.75 4.34 -11.86
N ARG A 101 18.25 3.36 -12.61
CA ARG A 101 16.98 3.39 -13.34
C ARG A 101 15.85 2.65 -12.62
N ILE A 102 16.10 2.14 -11.41
CA ILE A 102 15.10 1.50 -10.55
C ILE A 102 14.90 2.34 -9.29
N GLY A 103 13.72 2.94 -9.18
CA GLY A 103 13.31 3.75 -8.03
C GLY A 103 12.36 3.03 -7.08
N ILE A 104 12.07 3.66 -5.95
CA ILE A 104 11.09 3.23 -4.97
C ILE A 104 10.34 4.42 -4.40
N VAL A 105 9.01 4.37 -4.43
CA VAL A 105 8.13 5.41 -3.89
C VAL A 105 7.04 4.74 -3.07
N LEU A 106 7.15 4.79 -1.74
CA LEU A 106 6.21 4.11 -0.84
C LEU A 106 5.35 5.09 -0.05
N GLY A 107 4.14 4.65 0.27
CA GLY A 107 3.30 5.26 1.28
C GLY A 107 3.39 4.54 2.62
N CYS A 108 3.32 5.29 3.73
CA CYS A 108 3.05 4.72 5.05
C CYS A 108 2.15 5.64 5.87
N GLY A 109 1.51 5.11 6.91
CA GLY A 109 0.71 5.89 7.85
C GLY A 109 1.59 6.61 8.87
N PHE A 110 2.36 5.82 9.62
CA PHE A 110 3.16 6.32 10.75
C PHE A 110 4.61 5.83 10.80
N GLY A 111 5.00 4.87 9.94
CA GLY A 111 6.35 4.26 10.00
C GLY A 111 6.53 3.34 11.21
N GLY A 112 7.77 3.24 11.71
CA GLY A 112 8.15 2.39 12.85
C GLY A 112 7.73 2.97 14.22
N ILE A 113 6.44 2.90 14.53
CA ILE A 113 5.87 3.32 15.82
C ILE A 113 6.37 2.46 16.97
N ALA A 114 6.55 1.14 16.79
CA ALA A 114 7.07 0.28 17.85
C ALA A 114 8.46 0.75 18.32
N ASN A 115 9.34 1.06 17.37
CA ASN A 115 10.69 1.56 17.67
C ASN A 115 10.64 2.99 18.23
N SER A 116 9.70 3.82 17.77
CA SER A 116 9.49 5.17 18.31
C SER A 116 9.05 5.13 19.77
N GLU A 117 8.13 4.21 20.11
CA GLU A 117 7.69 3.96 21.47
C GLU A 117 8.85 3.49 22.37
N GLU A 118 9.63 2.52 21.90
CA GLU A 118 10.79 2.01 22.64
C GLU A 118 11.86 3.08 22.87
N PHE A 119 12.15 3.88 21.85
CA PHE A 119 13.11 4.98 21.94
C PHE A 119 12.65 6.02 22.98
N LEU A 120 11.39 6.44 22.93
CA LEU A 120 10.84 7.41 23.89
C LEU A 120 10.73 6.84 25.31
N ARG A 121 10.36 5.56 25.45
CA ARG A 121 10.32 4.88 26.75
C ARG A 121 11.69 4.91 27.44
N GLY A 122 12.77 4.67 26.68
CA GLY A 122 14.13 4.79 27.20
C GLY A 122 14.40 6.16 27.83
N TYR A 123 13.99 7.24 27.13
CA TYR A 123 14.11 8.59 27.65
C TYR A 123 13.30 8.83 28.93
N PHE A 124 12.03 8.42 28.94
CA PHE A 124 11.16 8.66 30.10
C PHE A 124 11.56 7.85 31.34
N CYS A 125 12.16 6.66 31.15
CA CYS A 125 12.58 5.82 32.27
C CYS A 125 13.96 6.19 32.83
N SER A 126 14.91 6.60 31.98
CA SER A 126 16.32 6.74 32.36
C SER A 126 16.97 8.04 31.87
N GLY A 127 16.19 9.01 31.38
CA GLY A 127 16.73 10.22 30.78
C GLY A 127 17.51 9.94 29.49
N ALA A 128 18.43 10.85 29.12
CA ALA A 128 19.19 10.73 27.88
C ALA A 128 20.03 9.44 27.77
N GLU A 129 20.47 8.88 28.89
CA GLU A 129 21.25 7.61 28.93
C GLU A 129 20.41 6.39 28.52
N GLY A 130 19.08 6.47 28.63
CA GLY A 130 18.17 5.41 28.19
C GLY A 130 17.90 5.38 26.69
N LEU A 131 18.37 6.38 25.93
CA LEU A 131 18.18 6.43 24.49
C LEU A 131 19.11 5.44 23.77
N SER A 132 18.54 4.59 22.91
CA SER A 132 19.31 3.71 22.03
C SER A 132 19.49 4.34 20.65
N PRO A 133 20.72 4.71 20.24
CA PRO A 133 20.97 5.27 18.90
C PRO A 133 20.58 4.34 17.76
N MET A 134 20.55 3.02 18.02
CA MET A 134 20.20 2.01 17.02
C MET A 134 18.70 2.04 16.64
N LEU A 135 17.84 2.60 17.49
CA LEU A 135 16.41 2.70 17.21
C LEU A 135 16.06 3.92 16.35
N PHE A 136 16.78 5.02 16.52
CA PHE A 136 16.46 6.31 15.90
C PHE A 136 16.33 6.25 14.36
N PRO A 137 17.21 5.56 13.60
CA PRO A 137 17.04 5.46 12.15
C PRO A 137 15.72 4.82 11.71
N ASN A 138 15.06 4.06 12.58
CA ASN A 138 13.80 3.38 12.31
C ASN A 138 12.56 4.14 12.81
N THR A 139 12.73 5.32 13.43
CA THR A 139 11.60 6.14 13.92
C THR A 139 11.09 7.12 12.86
N VAL A 140 11.85 7.32 11.79
CA VAL A 140 11.48 8.24 10.71
C VAL A 140 10.61 7.53 9.66
N PRO A 141 9.54 8.17 9.14
CA PRO A 141 8.62 7.52 8.21
C PRO A 141 9.26 7.02 6.91
N ASN A 142 10.37 7.62 6.47
CA ASN A 142 11.09 7.23 5.26
C ASN A 142 12.00 6.00 5.43
N ALA A 143 12.16 5.48 6.66
CA ALA A 143 13.00 4.33 6.94
C ALA A 143 12.62 3.09 6.10
N PRO A 144 11.33 2.71 5.95
CA PRO A 144 10.97 1.52 5.18
C PRO A 144 11.38 1.58 3.71
N ALA A 145 11.11 2.69 3.02
CA ALA A 145 11.52 2.87 1.62
C ALA A 145 13.06 2.93 1.48
N SER A 146 13.74 3.57 2.44
CA SER A 146 15.20 3.69 2.46
C SER A 146 15.86 2.32 2.67
N ASN A 147 15.39 1.55 3.66
CA ASN A 147 15.87 0.21 3.94
C ASN A 147 15.60 -0.74 2.77
N ALA A 148 14.40 -0.70 2.17
CA ALA A 148 14.09 -1.49 0.98
C ALA A 148 14.99 -1.15 -0.21
N SER A 149 15.31 0.13 -0.42
CA SER A 149 16.24 0.60 -1.45
C SER A 149 17.65 0.07 -1.24
N ILE A 150 18.19 0.21 -0.02
CA ILE A 150 19.54 -0.28 0.32
C ILE A 150 19.61 -1.79 0.15
N GLU A 151 18.64 -2.50 0.71
CA GLU A 151 18.65 -3.95 0.75
C GLU A 151 18.48 -4.59 -0.62
N ASN A 152 17.70 -3.96 -1.52
CA ASN A 152 17.49 -4.44 -2.88
C ASN A 152 18.40 -3.78 -3.92
N GLY A 153 19.30 -2.88 -3.51
CA GLY A 153 20.29 -2.24 -4.39
C GLY A 153 19.70 -1.22 -5.35
N LEU A 154 18.60 -0.56 -4.99
CA LEU A 154 17.92 0.45 -5.81
C LEU A 154 18.59 1.81 -5.62
N LYS A 155 18.92 2.49 -6.73
CA LYS A 155 19.64 3.78 -6.73
C LYS A 155 18.91 4.88 -7.49
N GLY A 156 17.72 4.62 -8.02
CA GLY A 156 16.86 5.62 -8.62
C GLY A 156 16.15 6.49 -7.57
N PRO A 157 15.09 7.23 -7.97
CA PRO A 157 14.33 8.07 -7.04
C PRO A 157 13.82 7.29 -5.83
N ASN A 158 14.03 7.83 -4.62
CA ASN A 158 13.52 7.28 -3.37
C ASN A 158 12.70 8.33 -2.62
N VAL A 159 11.39 8.10 -2.50
CA VAL A 159 10.46 9.05 -1.86
C VAL A 159 9.48 8.30 -0.96
N THR A 160 9.11 8.91 0.16
CA THR A 160 8.06 8.39 1.04
C THR A 160 6.93 9.41 1.18
N PHE A 161 5.69 8.93 1.02
CA PHE A 161 4.48 9.72 1.23
C PHE A 161 3.82 9.34 2.56
N VAL A 162 3.41 10.36 3.31
CA VAL A 162 2.68 10.21 4.57
C VAL A 162 1.40 11.04 4.49
N GLN A 163 0.32 10.43 4.02
CA GLN A 163 -0.98 11.05 3.77
C GLN A 163 -2.15 10.17 4.26
N ARG A 164 -2.01 9.63 5.48
CA ARG A 164 -3.02 8.79 6.16
C ARG A 164 -3.47 7.63 5.27
N PHE A 165 -4.78 7.50 5.03
CA PHE A 165 -5.43 6.42 4.30
C PHE A 165 -5.12 6.39 2.79
N CYS A 166 -4.47 7.44 2.27
CA CYS A 166 -4.17 7.57 0.85
C CYS A 166 -2.66 7.63 0.55
N SER A 167 -1.80 7.30 1.53
CA SER A 167 -0.35 7.41 1.34
C SER A 167 0.16 6.60 0.14
N ALA A 168 -0.39 5.40 -0.10
CA ALA A 168 0.04 4.56 -1.22
C ALA A 168 -0.44 5.08 -2.58
N GLU A 169 -1.60 5.70 -2.64
CA GLU A 169 -2.14 6.29 -3.85
C GLU A 169 -1.36 7.56 -4.25
N SER A 170 -0.94 8.37 -3.27
CA SER A 170 -0.02 9.48 -3.49
C SER A 170 1.33 9.00 -4.00
N ALA A 171 1.84 7.92 -3.40
CA ALA A 171 3.07 7.27 -3.83
C ALA A 171 2.95 6.71 -5.26
N PHE A 172 1.83 6.06 -5.59
CA PHE A 172 1.54 5.52 -6.91
C PHE A 172 1.48 6.62 -7.97
N MET A 173 0.75 7.71 -7.69
CA MET A 173 0.69 8.86 -8.59
C MET A 173 2.09 9.43 -8.86
N MET A 174 2.92 9.56 -7.82
CA MET A 174 4.28 10.07 -7.97
C MET A 174 5.19 9.11 -8.75
N ALA A 175 5.04 7.80 -8.53
CA ALA A 175 5.73 6.78 -9.32
C ALA A 175 5.38 6.91 -10.81
N CYS A 176 4.08 7.07 -11.14
CA CYS A 176 3.69 7.36 -12.51
C CYS A 176 4.37 8.61 -13.06
N ARG A 177 4.42 9.72 -12.30
CA ARG A 177 5.10 10.95 -12.75
C ARG A 177 6.58 10.75 -13.05
N PHE A 178 7.31 10.08 -12.16
CA PHE A 178 8.73 9.80 -12.39
C PHE A 178 8.98 8.94 -13.64
N LEU A 179 8.11 7.96 -13.94
CA LEU A 179 8.20 7.18 -15.18
C LEU A 179 7.90 8.04 -16.42
N GLN A 180 6.86 8.88 -16.35
CA GLN A 180 6.47 9.79 -17.44
C GLN A 180 7.56 10.83 -17.75
N GLU A 181 8.25 11.31 -16.72
CA GLU A 181 9.38 12.25 -16.81
C GLU A 181 10.70 11.56 -17.22
N GLY A 182 10.73 10.23 -17.38
CA GLY A 182 11.93 9.48 -17.73
C GLY A 182 13.00 9.46 -16.64
N ARG A 183 12.62 9.70 -15.38
CA ARG A 183 13.55 9.70 -14.23
C ARG A 183 13.98 8.29 -13.81
N ALA A 184 13.20 7.27 -14.19
CA ALA A 184 13.48 5.86 -13.99
C ALA A 184 12.78 5.05 -15.10
N GLU A 185 13.19 3.80 -15.31
CA GLU A 185 12.46 2.85 -16.17
C GLU A 185 11.48 2.01 -15.35
N ILE A 186 11.83 1.75 -14.08
CA ILE A 186 11.08 0.92 -13.15
C ILE A 186 10.96 1.65 -11.82
N ILE A 187 9.77 1.63 -11.22
CA ILE A 187 9.53 2.15 -9.87
C ILE A 187 8.69 1.18 -9.08
N LEU A 188 9.21 0.78 -7.92
CA LEU A 188 8.44 0.08 -6.91
C LEU A 188 7.54 1.09 -6.20
N THR A 189 6.26 0.81 -6.10
CA THR A 189 5.30 1.65 -5.38
C THR A 189 4.30 0.87 -4.57
N GLY A 190 3.52 1.55 -3.74
CA GLY A 190 2.52 0.93 -2.87
C GLY A 190 2.66 1.42 -1.45
N GLY A 191 2.49 0.51 -0.50
CA GLY A 191 2.17 0.87 0.88
C GLY A 191 2.68 -0.10 1.92
N VAL A 192 3.02 0.42 3.09
CA VAL A 192 3.41 -0.37 4.26
C VAL A 192 2.93 0.25 5.56
N ASP A 193 2.48 -0.60 6.49
CA ASP A 193 2.18 -0.21 7.87
C ASP A 193 2.41 -1.38 8.83
N GLU A 194 2.66 -1.03 10.09
CA GLU A 194 2.60 -1.93 11.23
C GLU A 194 1.39 -1.58 12.11
N LEU A 195 0.90 -2.55 12.87
CA LEU A 195 -0.15 -2.34 13.85
C LEU A 195 0.30 -2.79 15.24
N THR A 196 0.54 -1.80 16.10
CA THR A 196 1.00 -2.00 17.48
C THR A 196 -0.14 -1.85 18.49
N THR A 197 0.05 -2.43 19.67
CA THR A 197 -0.89 -2.27 20.80
C THR A 197 -1.06 -0.80 21.20
N ALA A 198 0.03 -0.03 21.24
CA ALA A 198 -0.03 1.39 21.57
C ALA A 198 -0.85 2.18 20.54
N MET A 199 -0.68 1.89 19.25
CA MET A 199 -1.46 2.50 18.18
C MET A 199 -2.96 2.19 18.34
N VAL A 200 -3.32 0.93 18.62
CA VAL A 200 -4.72 0.53 18.83
C VAL A 200 -5.33 1.26 20.03
N ARG A 201 -4.60 1.37 21.15
CA ARG A 201 -5.04 2.14 22.33
C ARG A 201 -5.27 3.61 21.98
N GLY A 202 -4.35 4.22 21.22
CA GLY A 202 -4.49 5.58 20.72
C GLY A 202 -5.72 5.76 19.83
N PHE A 203 -5.95 4.85 18.87
CA PHE A 203 -7.13 4.86 18.02
C PHE A 203 -8.43 4.66 18.80
N LYS A 204 -8.43 3.83 19.84
CA LYS A 204 -9.58 3.70 20.74
C LYS A 204 -9.87 5.02 21.44
N ALA A 205 -8.86 5.62 22.07
CA ALA A 205 -9.00 6.87 22.81
C ALA A 205 -9.50 8.02 21.91
N ALA A 206 -9.08 8.04 20.64
CA ALA A 206 -9.52 9.00 19.64
C ALA A 206 -10.86 8.65 18.95
N GLY A 207 -11.56 7.58 19.37
CA GLY A 207 -12.82 7.13 18.79
C GLY A 207 -12.72 6.54 17.37
N GLN A 208 -11.51 6.32 16.85
CA GLN A 208 -11.25 5.89 15.48
C GLN A 208 -11.62 4.43 15.24
N LEU A 209 -11.50 3.55 16.24
CA LEU A 209 -11.90 2.14 16.11
C LEU A 209 -13.40 2.00 15.78
N ARG A 210 -14.25 2.86 16.37
CA ARG A 210 -15.69 2.89 16.07
C ARG A 210 -15.98 3.44 14.68
N ARG A 211 -15.31 4.54 14.32
CA ARG A 211 -15.52 5.23 13.04
C ARG A 211 -15.12 4.38 11.84
N HIS A 212 -14.09 3.54 11.98
CA HIS A 212 -13.52 2.77 10.88
C HIS A 212 -13.85 1.28 10.88
N GLY A 213 -14.65 0.80 11.84
CA GLY A 213 -15.63 -0.30 11.77
C GLY A 213 -15.22 -1.73 11.34
N ALA A 214 -14.27 -1.89 10.42
CA ALA A 214 -13.83 -3.18 9.87
C ALA A 214 -12.43 -3.57 10.33
N GLY A 215 -11.95 -2.99 11.43
CA GLY A 215 -10.64 -3.29 12.00
C GLY A 215 -9.45 -2.73 11.23
N PHE A 216 -8.39 -2.40 11.97
CA PHE A 216 -7.13 -1.95 11.37
C PHE A 216 -6.28 -3.15 10.96
N GLY A 217 -5.54 -3.02 9.87
CA GLY A 217 -4.62 -4.05 9.38
C GLY A 217 -3.15 -3.64 9.54
N GLU A 218 -2.24 -4.53 9.15
CA GLU A 218 -0.83 -4.24 8.91
C GLU A 218 -0.31 -5.06 7.72
N GLY A 219 0.86 -4.71 7.21
CA GLY A 219 1.54 -5.45 6.16
C GLY A 219 2.13 -4.54 5.09
N ALA A 220 2.35 -5.09 3.90
CA ALA A 220 2.78 -4.33 2.73
C ALA A 220 2.12 -4.84 1.44
N GLY A 221 1.77 -3.91 0.57
CA GLY A 221 1.44 -4.18 -0.83
C GLY A 221 2.37 -3.38 -1.72
N ILE A 222 3.17 -4.07 -2.54
CA ILE A 222 4.16 -3.46 -3.42
C ILE A 222 3.81 -3.83 -4.87
N LEU A 223 3.81 -2.85 -5.77
CA LEU A 223 3.68 -3.02 -7.20
C LEU A 223 4.96 -2.54 -7.89
N VAL A 224 5.36 -3.19 -8.98
CA VAL A 224 6.44 -2.77 -9.86
C VAL A 224 5.80 -2.10 -11.08
N LEU A 225 5.92 -0.78 -11.16
CA LEU A 225 5.51 -0.01 -12.32
C LEU A 225 6.66 0.15 -13.30
N GLU A 226 6.37 0.05 -14.58
CA GLU A 226 7.38 0.07 -15.63
C GLU A 226 6.85 0.77 -16.88
N ARG A 227 7.73 1.44 -17.63
CA ARG A 227 7.37 1.96 -18.96
C ARG A 227 7.05 0.80 -19.89
N GLY A 228 5.92 0.86 -20.61
CA GLY A 228 5.42 -0.26 -21.40
C GLY A 228 6.36 -0.70 -22.53
N ASP A 229 7.09 0.23 -23.14
CA ASP A 229 8.13 -0.09 -24.14
C ASP A 229 9.35 -0.77 -23.52
N HIS A 230 9.80 -0.33 -22.33
CA HIS A 230 10.86 -1.00 -21.59
C HIS A 230 10.45 -2.42 -21.18
N ALA A 231 9.25 -2.60 -20.61
CA ALA A 231 8.69 -3.89 -20.25
C ALA A 231 8.64 -4.85 -21.45
N ARG A 232 8.15 -4.38 -22.60
CA ARG A 232 8.15 -5.17 -23.85
C ARG A 232 9.56 -5.46 -24.36
N GLY A 233 10.48 -4.50 -24.26
CA GLY A 233 11.88 -4.66 -24.69
C GLY A 233 12.63 -5.77 -23.93
N ARG A 234 12.28 -6.01 -22.66
CA ARG A 234 12.83 -7.12 -21.86
C ARG A 234 11.93 -8.36 -21.80
N ASN A 235 10.86 -8.43 -22.60
CA ASN A 235 9.87 -9.51 -22.60
C ASN A 235 9.23 -9.77 -21.22
N ALA A 236 8.94 -8.71 -20.47
CA ALA A 236 8.28 -8.82 -19.18
C ALA A 236 6.83 -9.34 -19.31
N VAL A 237 6.38 -10.11 -18.32
CA VAL A 237 4.95 -10.43 -18.18
C VAL A 237 4.23 -9.17 -17.68
N ILE A 238 3.25 -8.70 -18.44
CA ILE A 238 2.41 -7.57 -18.07
C ILE A 238 1.21 -8.09 -17.29
N LYS A 239 1.16 -7.77 -15.99
CA LYS A 239 0.11 -8.17 -15.05
C LYS A 239 -1.08 -7.21 -15.02
N GLY A 240 -0.89 -6.00 -15.53
CA GLY A 240 -1.95 -5.02 -15.70
C GLY A 240 -1.45 -3.73 -16.32
N HIS A 241 -2.40 -2.89 -16.76
CA HIS A 241 -2.10 -1.56 -17.29
C HIS A 241 -2.61 -0.47 -16.35
N VAL A 242 -1.91 0.66 -16.35
CA VAL A 242 -2.31 1.85 -15.59
C VAL A 242 -2.97 2.84 -16.54
N GLY A 243 -4.23 3.17 -16.27
CA GLY A 243 -5.00 4.19 -16.98
C GLY A 243 -4.82 5.57 -16.36
N GLU A 244 -5.90 6.35 -16.30
CA GLU A 244 -5.84 7.67 -15.67
C GLU A 244 -5.76 7.59 -14.14
N VAL A 245 -4.87 8.39 -13.57
CA VAL A 245 -4.73 8.59 -12.12
C VAL A 245 -5.25 9.98 -11.78
N ARG A 246 -6.37 10.05 -11.07
CA ARG A 246 -7.02 11.30 -10.68
C ARG A 246 -6.97 11.48 -9.17
N THR A 247 -6.85 12.73 -8.74
CA THR A 247 -6.96 13.10 -7.34
C THR A 247 -7.69 14.42 -7.18
N ILE A 248 -8.41 14.55 -6.09
CA ILE A 248 -8.96 15.82 -5.61
C ILE A 248 -8.58 16.00 -4.14
N GLY A 249 -8.60 17.25 -3.69
CA GLY A 249 -8.52 17.57 -2.27
C GLY A 249 -9.81 17.21 -1.54
N ARG A 250 -10.11 17.94 -0.47
CA ARG A 250 -11.33 17.74 0.32
C ARG A 250 -12.61 17.92 -0.53
N LEU A 251 -13.61 17.08 -0.31
CA LEU A 251 -14.99 17.34 -0.74
C LEU A 251 -15.56 18.46 0.12
N ILE A 252 -15.74 19.63 -0.48
CA ILE A 252 -16.17 20.85 0.24
C ILE A 252 -17.67 20.72 0.56
N PRO A 253 -18.10 21.01 1.81
CA PRO A 253 -19.50 21.02 2.17
C PRO A 253 -20.36 21.88 1.22
N GLY A 254 -21.42 21.31 0.67
CA GLY A 254 -22.30 21.93 -0.34
C GLY A 254 -21.81 21.82 -1.78
N LEU A 255 -20.59 21.36 -2.02
CA LEU A 255 -19.97 21.14 -3.34
C LEU A 255 -19.42 19.71 -3.50
N GLU A 256 -19.83 18.78 -2.65
CA GLU A 256 -19.32 17.41 -2.65
C GLU A 256 -19.64 16.71 -3.98
N ALA A 257 -20.81 16.99 -4.54
CA ALA A 257 -21.23 16.47 -5.84
C ALA A 257 -20.23 16.83 -6.95
N GLU A 258 -19.90 18.13 -7.07
CA GLU A 258 -18.97 18.63 -8.07
C GLU A 258 -17.58 17.99 -7.91
N GLY A 259 -17.09 17.89 -6.68
CA GLY A 259 -15.80 17.25 -6.41
C GLY A 259 -15.78 15.78 -6.84
N ALA A 260 -16.81 15.02 -6.44
CA ALA A 260 -16.93 13.62 -6.81
C ALA A 260 -17.07 13.41 -8.33
N ASP A 261 -17.84 14.26 -9.01
CA ASP A 261 -18.00 14.21 -10.47
C ASP A 261 -16.68 14.52 -11.19
N ARG A 262 -15.89 15.46 -10.68
CA ARG A 262 -14.53 15.73 -11.19
C ARG A 262 -13.58 14.56 -10.99
N LEU A 263 -13.66 13.89 -9.83
CA LEU A 263 -12.81 12.74 -9.53
C LEU A 263 -13.13 11.54 -10.43
N LEU A 264 -14.41 11.31 -10.73
CA LEU A 264 -14.89 10.18 -11.51
C LEU A 264 -15.14 10.52 -12.99
N SER A 265 -14.81 11.74 -13.41
CA SER A 265 -14.99 12.21 -14.78
C SER A 265 -14.28 11.30 -15.78
N GLY A 266 -15.04 10.78 -16.75
CA GLY A 266 -14.51 9.93 -17.82
C GLY A 266 -14.44 8.43 -17.49
N VAL A 267 -14.70 8.04 -16.23
CA VAL A 267 -14.76 6.62 -15.83
C VAL A 267 -15.99 5.97 -16.46
N LYS A 268 -15.76 4.92 -17.26
CA LYS A 268 -16.80 4.14 -17.96
C LYS A 268 -16.39 2.68 -18.06
N ASP A 269 -17.36 1.80 -18.26
CA ASP A 269 -17.16 0.38 -18.60
C ASP A 269 -16.26 -0.41 -17.62
N ILE A 270 -16.24 -0.03 -16.34
CA ILE A 270 -15.47 -0.72 -15.31
C ILE A 270 -16.18 -2.01 -14.88
N LYS A 271 -15.42 -3.09 -14.72
CA LYS A 271 -15.92 -4.41 -14.31
C LYS A 271 -15.90 -4.61 -12.80
N LEU A 272 -14.91 -4.01 -12.12
CA LEU A 272 -14.70 -4.16 -10.69
C LEU A 272 -14.17 -2.86 -10.09
N ALA A 273 -14.68 -2.46 -8.93
CA ALA A 273 -14.19 -1.32 -8.17
C ALA A 273 -13.47 -1.78 -6.90
N GLY A 274 -12.16 -1.54 -6.79
CA GLY A 274 -11.40 -1.75 -5.55
C GLY A 274 -11.50 -0.55 -4.63
N LEU A 275 -11.77 -0.77 -3.33
CA LEU A 275 -11.93 0.32 -2.36
C LEU A 275 -10.83 0.25 -1.28
N SER A 276 -10.19 1.38 -1.00
CA SER A 276 -9.24 1.52 0.12
C SER A 276 -9.56 2.71 1.02
N GLY A 277 -8.89 2.72 2.17
CA GLY A 277 -9.04 3.77 3.16
C GLY A 277 -10.46 3.83 3.71
N THR A 278 -11.08 4.99 3.51
CA THR A 278 -12.44 5.29 3.95
C THR A 278 -13.44 5.41 2.80
N ALA A 279 -13.04 5.06 1.57
CA ALA A 279 -13.86 5.27 0.37
C ALA A 279 -15.27 4.67 0.49
N VAL A 280 -15.38 3.47 1.08
CA VAL A 280 -16.68 2.81 1.30
C VAL A 280 -17.66 3.65 2.15
N ALA A 281 -17.15 4.47 3.07
CA ALA A 281 -17.97 5.32 3.92
C ALA A 281 -18.36 6.65 3.25
N GLU A 282 -17.77 7.00 2.11
CA GLU A 282 -17.99 8.26 1.42
C GLU A 282 -19.19 8.14 0.49
N LYS A 283 -20.39 8.35 1.06
CA LYS A 283 -21.68 8.22 0.38
C LYS A 283 -21.72 8.91 -0.98
N THR A 284 -21.25 10.16 -1.06
CA THR A 284 -21.21 10.95 -2.29
C THR A 284 -20.46 10.24 -3.41
N LEU A 285 -19.34 9.59 -3.11
CA LEU A 285 -18.59 8.79 -4.09
C LEU A 285 -19.35 7.51 -4.44
N MET A 286 -19.84 6.78 -3.44
CA MET A 286 -20.50 5.49 -3.65
C MET A 286 -21.80 5.60 -4.47
N GLU A 287 -22.49 6.75 -4.42
CA GLU A 287 -23.68 7.05 -5.23
C GLU A 287 -23.36 7.35 -6.71
N ARG A 288 -22.12 7.75 -7.01
CA ARG A 288 -21.66 8.12 -8.37
C ARG A 288 -20.85 7.03 -9.05
N LEU A 289 -20.39 6.05 -8.28
CA LEU A 289 -19.80 4.87 -8.89
C LEU A 289 -20.86 4.10 -9.67
N PRO A 290 -20.53 3.60 -10.87
CA PRO A 290 -21.39 2.68 -11.60
C PRO A 290 -21.86 1.53 -10.69
N ALA A 291 -23.03 0.95 -10.98
CA ALA A 291 -23.52 -0.24 -10.29
C ALA A 291 -22.65 -1.45 -10.66
N VAL A 292 -21.46 -1.53 -10.07
CA VAL A 292 -20.44 -2.55 -10.32
C VAL A 292 -20.10 -3.26 -9.02
N GLU A 293 -19.57 -4.46 -9.17
CA GLU A 293 -19.05 -5.22 -8.04
C GLU A 293 -17.93 -4.43 -7.33
N ARG A 294 -17.88 -4.58 -6.00
CA ARG A 294 -16.95 -3.84 -5.14
C ARG A 294 -16.06 -4.82 -4.40
N LEU A 295 -14.75 -4.61 -4.49
CA LEU A 295 -13.74 -5.34 -3.77
C LEU A 295 -13.29 -4.54 -2.54
N GLU A 296 -13.75 -4.97 -1.36
CA GLU A 296 -13.41 -4.34 -0.08
C GLU A 296 -12.39 -5.19 0.69
N THR A 297 -11.11 -5.09 0.31
CA THR A 297 -10.02 -5.83 0.98
C THR A 297 -9.95 -5.56 2.49
N GLY A 298 -10.34 -4.37 2.92
CA GLY A 298 -10.39 -3.99 4.33
C GLY A 298 -11.26 -4.91 5.21
N ASN A 299 -12.33 -5.50 4.67
CA ASN A 299 -13.20 -6.41 5.42
C ASN A 299 -12.60 -7.82 5.54
N ILE A 300 -11.61 -8.14 4.71
CA ILE A 300 -10.95 -9.45 4.66
C ILE A 300 -9.67 -9.41 5.51
N ILE A 301 -8.79 -8.46 5.21
CA ILE A 301 -7.42 -8.40 5.77
C ILE A 301 -7.16 -7.17 6.65
N GLY A 302 -8.13 -6.28 6.79
CA GLY A 302 -8.05 -5.08 7.63
C GLY A 302 -7.67 -3.84 6.87
N ARG A 303 -8.07 -2.68 7.40
CA ARG A 303 -7.74 -1.37 6.83
C ARG A 303 -6.48 -0.83 7.49
N ALA A 304 -5.31 -0.91 6.85
CA ALA A 304 -4.20 -0.06 7.27
C ALA A 304 -4.17 1.25 6.49
N LEU A 305 -3.44 2.23 7.02
CA LEU A 305 -3.48 3.61 6.56
C LEU A 305 -2.81 3.71 5.17
N GLY A 306 -1.62 3.17 5.01
CA GLY A 306 -0.90 3.13 3.75
C GLY A 306 -1.32 2.01 2.79
N MET A 307 -2.34 1.18 3.03
CA MET A 307 -2.49 -0.11 2.29
C MET A 307 -3.16 -0.04 0.92
N GLY A 308 -3.24 1.15 0.30
CA GLY A 308 -3.65 1.29 -1.10
C GLY A 308 -2.93 0.31 -2.03
N GLY A 309 -1.65 0.00 -1.75
CA GLY A 309 -0.89 -1.02 -2.47
C GLY A 309 -1.51 -2.42 -2.47
N LEU A 310 -2.02 -2.91 -1.33
CA LEU A 310 -2.69 -4.21 -1.28
C LEU A 310 -4.04 -4.19 -1.98
N ALA A 311 -4.79 -3.09 -1.86
CA ALA A 311 -6.08 -2.95 -2.54
C ALA A 311 -5.90 -2.90 -4.06
N MET A 312 -4.89 -2.19 -4.56
CA MET A 312 -4.55 -2.16 -5.99
C MET A 312 -4.08 -3.53 -6.48
N ALA A 313 -3.20 -4.22 -5.75
CA ALA A 313 -2.76 -5.57 -6.11
C ALA A 313 -3.95 -6.56 -6.14
N ALA A 314 -4.81 -6.52 -5.14
CA ALA A 314 -6.03 -7.33 -5.08
C ALA A 314 -6.98 -7.06 -6.26
N LEU A 315 -7.15 -5.78 -6.63
CA LEU A 315 -7.96 -5.38 -7.78
C LEU A 315 -7.37 -5.97 -9.07
N VAL A 316 -6.08 -5.79 -9.32
CA VAL A 316 -5.41 -6.32 -10.53
C VAL A 316 -5.53 -7.85 -10.61
N LEU A 317 -5.33 -8.55 -9.49
CA LEU A 317 -5.46 -10.01 -9.42
C LEU A 317 -6.90 -10.52 -9.64
N SER A 318 -7.89 -9.68 -9.36
CA SER A 318 -9.31 -10.03 -9.49
C SER A 318 -9.91 -9.63 -10.85
N LEU A 319 -9.17 -8.85 -11.65
CA LEU A 319 -9.62 -8.42 -12.97
C LEU A 319 -9.30 -9.49 -14.01
N PRO A 320 -10.28 -9.88 -14.83
CA PRO A 320 -10.00 -10.64 -16.05
C PRO A 320 -9.04 -9.86 -16.97
N GLN A 321 -8.35 -10.58 -17.85
CA GLN A 321 -7.47 -9.99 -18.84
C GLN A 321 -8.18 -8.90 -19.67
N GLU A 322 -7.53 -7.75 -19.83
CA GLU A 322 -8.01 -6.52 -20.47
C GLU A 322 -9.27 -5.89 -19.85
N ALA A 323 -9.84 -6.46 -18.79
CA ALA A 323 -10.99 -5.86 -18.12
C ALA A 323 -10.57 -4.61 -17.35
N ALA A 324 -11.29 -3.51 -17.57
CA ALA A 324 -11.08 -2.28 -16.82
C ALA A 324 -11.62 -2.41 -15.39
N GLY A 325 -10.88 -1.84 -14.44
CA GLY A 325 -11.28 -1.68 -13.05
C GLY A 325 -10.92 -0.29 -12.55
N LEU A 326 -11.47 0.04 -11.39
CA LEU A 326 -11.25 1.33 -10.76
C LEU A 326 -10.86 1.14 -9.30
N HIS A 327 -9.69 1.62 -8.93
CA HIS A 327 -9.30 1.75 -7.53
C HIS A 327 -9.72 3.12 -7.00
N VAL A 328 -10.52 3.15 -5.94
CA VAL A 328 -11.01 4.37 -5.30
C VAL A 328 -10.54 4.40 -3.85
N ALA A 329 -9.86 5.48 -3.49
CA ALA A 329 -9.35 5.70 -2.14
C ALA A 329 -9.87 7.01 -1.57
N ALA A 330 -10.10 7.01 -0.26
CA ALA A 330 -10.46 8.22 0.46
C ALA A 330 -9.82 8.24 1.85
N SER A 331 -9.50 9.45 2.30
CA SER A 331 -9.19 9.76 3.69
C SER A 331 -10.32 10.65 4.26
N PRO A 332 -10.65 10.61 5.57
CA PRO A 332 -11.81 11.28 6.18
C PRO A 332 -12.01 12.78 5.89
N GLU A 333 -10.98 13.47 5.38
CA GLU A 333 -10.98 14.91 5.06
C GLU A 333 -10.32 15.16 3.68
N GLY A 334 -10.23 14.12 2.86
CA GLY A 334 -9.37 14.07 1.70
C GLY A 334 -7.91 13.71 2.04
N PRO A 335 -7.07 13.56 1.00
CA PRO A 335 -7.45 13.60 -0.42
C PRO A 335 -8.29 12.37 -0.82
N TYR A 336 -8.77 12.40 -2.05
CA TYR A 336 -9.46 11.28 -2.69
C TYR A 336 -8.75 10.93 -3.99
N TYR A 337 -8.76 9.65 -4.35
CA TYR A 337 -8.12 9.13 -5.55
C TYR A 337 -9.07 8.23 -6.33
N ALA A 338 -8.94 8.29 -7.66
CA ALA A 338 -9.54 7.35 -8.60
C ALA A 338 -8.45 6.95 -9.59
N ILE A 339 -8.10 5.67 -9.60
CA ILE A 339 -6.99 5.12 -10.39
C ILE A 339 -7.56 4.01 -11.27
N GLU A 340 -7.53 4.23 -12.58
CA GLU A 340 -7.93 3.22 -13.55
C GLU A 340 -6.83 2.17 -13.69
N LEU A 341 -7.19 0.90 -13.55
CA LEU A 341 -6.30 -0.25 -13.72
C LEU A 341 -6.98 -1.26 -14.64
N SER A 342 -6.24 -2.03 -15.41
CA SER A 342 -6.79 -3.18 -16.14
C SER A 342 -6.03 -4.46 -15.83
N GLY A 343 -6.71 -5.60 -15.95
CA GLY A 343 -6.08 -6.91 -15.86
C GLY A 343 -5.13 -7.16 -17.04
N GLY A 344 -3.96 -7.75 -16.77
CA GLY A 344 -2.98 -8.13 -17.78
C GLY A 344 -3.11 -9.59 -18.19
N SER A 345 -2.05 -10.13 -18.80
CA SER A 345 -1.98 -11.55 -19.13
C SER A 345 -2.07 -12.40 -17.86
N PRO A 346 -2.85 -13.49 -17.87
CA PRO A 346 -2.91 -14.42 -16.74
C PRO A 346 -1.50 -14.97 -16.43
N VAL A 347 -1.23 -15.12 -15.13
CA VAL A 347 0.01 -15.70 -14.57
C VAL A 347 0.12 -17.18 -14.93
#